data_AF-A0A4P6P3Q5-F1
#
_entry.id   AF-A0A4P6P3Q5-F1
#
_cell.length_a   1.000
_cell.length_b   1.000
_cell.length_c   1.000
_cell.angle_alpha   90.00
_cell.angle_beta   90.00
_cell.angle_gamma   90.00
#
_symmetry.space_group_name_H-M   'P 1'
#
loop_
_entity.id
_entity.type
_entity.pdbx_description
1 polymer ?
#
loop_
_entity_poly.entity_id
_entity_poly.type
_entity_poly.pdbx_seq_one_letter_code
_entity_poly.pdbx_strand_id
1 'polypeptide(L)'
;MKYLLISILLLVWSFCVKSQEVLPWVMGKYSVQLKPPCTIQVQVNDSLQEINNVFGKNTDCSIANLSQTNIPNAFVIGGGYILIIEKKINIGETCRRVSKALYLPNVGEAVVSKYDVKSGNCDGHIEGNSAMYLVSPYLKKI
;
A
#
# COMPACT_ATOMS: atom_id res chain seq x y z
N MET A 1 42.73 -16.05 -41.87
CA MET A 1 42.08 -14.80 -41.40
C MET A 1 40.58 -15.09 -41.30
N LYS A 2 40.02 -15.12 -40.07
CA LYS A 2 38.90 -14.27 -39.60
C LYS A 2 37.76 -14.22 -40.64
N TYR A 3 36.52 -14.66 -40.37
CA TYR A 3 35.59 -14.09 -39.38
C TYR A 3 34.56 -15.11 -38.85
N LEU A 4 34.40 -15.08 -37.53
CA LEU A 4 33.23 -15.48 -36.75
C LEU A 4 32.07 -14.50 -37.02
N LEU A 5 30.80 -14.95 -36.99
CA LEU A 5 29.57 -14.19 -36.64
C LEU A 5 28.36 -15.11 -36.90
N ILE A 6 27.87 -15.91 -35.95
CA ILE A 6 26.86 -15.61 -34.91
C ILE A 6 25.68 -14.76 -35.42
N SER A 7 24.51 -15.39 -35.55
CA SER A 7 23.22 -14.71 -35.46
C SER A 7 22.17 -15.65 -34.86
N ILE A 8 22.17 -15.68 -33.52
CA ILE A 8 21.08 -16.19 -32.68
C ILE A 8 19.97 -15.14 -32.73
N LEU A 9 18.87 -15.41 -33.44
CA LEU A 9 17.71 -14.53 -33.42
C LEU A 9 16.86 -14.80 -32.16
N LEU A 10 17.23 -14.06 -31.13
CA LEU A 10 16.40 -13.47 -30.08
C LEU A 10 14.92 -13.91 -30.03
N LEU A 11 14.65 -14.82 -29.10
CA LEU A 11 13.40 -14.91 -28.35
C LEU A 11 13.14 -13.55 -27.68
N VAL A 12 12.28 -12.73 -28.28
CA VAL A 12 11.75 -11.53 -27.64
C VAL A 12 10.83 -12.00 -26.52
N TRP A 13 11.38 -12.17 -25.32
CA TRP A 13 10.58 -12.22 -24.11
C TRP A 13 9.98 -10.83 -23.93
N SER A 14 8.70 -10.70 -24.27
CA SER A 14 7.85 -9.61 -23.82
C SER A 14 7.81 -9.67 -22.29
N PHE A 15 8.79 -9.05 -21.64
CA PHE A 15 8.66 -8.62 -20.26
C PHE A 15 7.57 -7.56 -20.25
N CYS A 16 6.33 -8.01 -20.10
CA CYS A 16 5.20 -7.16 -19.74
C CYS A 16 5.51 -6.63 -18.34
N VAL A 17 6.24 -5.52 -18.28
CA VAL A 17 6.41 -4.74 -17.07
C VAL A 17 5.02 -4.22 -16.75
N LYS A 18 4.32 -4.92 -15.85
CA LYS A 18 3.06 -4.48 -15.27
C LYS A 18 3.32 -3.06 -14.76
N SER A 19 2.81 -2.05 -15.46
CA SER A 19 2.79 -0.67 -14.97
C SER A 19 1.94 -0.70 -13.71
N GLN A 20 2.57 -0.73 -12.55
CA GLN A 20 1.86 -0.56 -11.28
C GLN A 20 1.42 0.90 -11.25
N GLU A 21 0.11 1.10 -11.25
CA GLU A 21 -0.51 2.42 -11.18
C GLU A 21 -0.05 3.15 -9.92
N VAL A 22 0.41 4.39 -10.10
CA VAL A 22 0.61 5.31 -8.98
C VAL A 22 -0.78 5.80 -8.57
N LEU A 23 -1.15 5.53 -7.33
CA LEU A 23 -2.43 5.97 -6.77
C LEU A 23 -2.19 7.22 -5.91
N PRO A 24 -2.65 8.40 -6.35
CA PRO A 24 -2.55 9.63 -5.56
C PRO A 24 -3.80 9.83 -4.68
N TRP A 25 -3.60 10.23 -3.43
CA TRP A 25 -4.65 10.66 -2.52
C TRP A 25 -4.32 12.03 -1.93
N VAL A 26 -5.33 12.88 -1.74
CA VAL A 26 -5.20 14.17 -1.05
C VAL A 26 -6.16 14.17 0.14
N MET A 27 -5.62 14.33 1.34
CA MET A 27 -6.36 14.26 2.61
C MET A 27 -5.93 15.41 3.51
N GLY A 28 -6.72 16.48 3.52
CA GLY A 28 -6.32 17.73 4.17
C GLY A 28 -5.00 18.26 3.60
N LYS A 29 -3.99 18.42 4.47
CA LYS A 29 -2.64 18.88 4.11
C LYS A 29 -1.71 17.79 3.54
N TYR A 30 -2.17 16.54 3.51
CA TYR A 30 -1.37 15.39 3.10
C TYR A 30 -1.65 15.04 1.64
N SER A 31 -0.60 14.96 0.83
CA SER A 31 -0.64 14.23 -0.44
C SER A 31 0.07 12.90 -0.25
N VAL A 32 -0.61 11.79 -0.57
CA VAL A 32 -0.07 10.45 -0.42
C VAL A 32 0.02 9.80 -1.79
N GLN A 33 1.17 9.22 -2.09
CA GLN A 33 1.39 8.45 -3.31
C GLN A 33 1.91 7.07 -2.93
N LEU A 34 1.35 6.03 -3.54
CA LEU A 34 1.97 4.71 -3.52
C LEU A 34 2.81 4.50 -4.78
N LYS A 35 4.09 4.19 -4.59
CA LYS A 35 5.02 3.85 -5.66
C LYS A 35 5.37 2.36 -5.65
N PRO A 36 5.60 1.75 -6.83
CA PRO A 36 6.21 0.43 -6.95
C PRO A 36 7.53 0.34 -6.15
N PRO A 37 7.84 -0.77 -5.45
CA PRO A 37 7.05 -2.00 -5.25
C PRO A 37 6.06 -1.94 -4.07
N CYS A 38 6.15 -0.94 -3.19
CA CYS A 38 5.10 -0.46 -2.26
C CYS A 38 5.66 0.61 -1.31
N THR A 39 6.39 1.57 -1.87
CA THR A 39 6.90 2.72 -1.13
C THR A 39 5.79 3.74 -0.98
N ILE A 40 5.50 4.14 0.25
CA ILE A 40 4.52 5.19 0.53
C ILE A 40 5.28 6.51 0.58
N GLN A 41 4.93 7.44 -0.29
CA GLN A 41 5.38 8.81 -0.20
C GLN A 41 4.26 9.64 0.41
N VAL A 42 4.58 10.36 1.47
CA VAL A 42 3.67 11.30 2.13
C VAL A 42 4.29 12.68 2.02
N GLN A 43 3.67 13.55 1.25
CA GLN A 43 4.01 14.95 1.18
C GLN A 43 3.12 15.76 2.13
N VAL A 44 3.75 16.60 2.95
CA VAL A 44 3.10 17.54 3.86
C VAL A 44 3.65 18.92 3.55
N ASN A 45 2.85 19.77 2.89
CA ASN A 45 3.32 21.04 2.33
C ASN A 45 4.58 20.81 1.45
N ASP A 46 5.72 21.43 1.80
CA ASP A 46 6.99 21.31 1.07
C ASP A 46 7.88 20.15 1.55
N SER A 47 7.46 19.39 2.56
CA SER A 47 8.23 18.25 3.10
C SER A 47 7.75 16.93 2.49
N LEU A 48 8.68 16.17 1.92
CA LEU A 48 8.44 14.82 1.42
C LEU A 48 8.99 13.80 2.41
N GLN A 49 8.10 12.95 2.93
CA GLN A 49 8.44 11.83 3.78
C GLN A 49 8.27 10.52 3.01
N GLU A 50 9.34 9.75 2.85
CA GLU A 50 9.24 8.37 2.37
C GLU A 50 9.09 7.42 3.54
N ILE A 51 7.98 6.69 3.56
CA ILE A 51 7.71 5.69 4.58
C ILE A 51 7.87 4.32 3.94
N ASN A 52 8.96 3.66 4.31
CA ASN A 52 9.18 2.27 3.95
C ASN A 52 8.09 1.42 4.60
N ASN A 53 7.14 0.96 3.81
CA ASN A 53 6.15 0.00 4.25
C ASN A 53 6.80 -1.40 4.26
N VAL A 54 6.49 -2.18 5.29
CA VAL A 54 6.91 -3.59 5.43
C VAL A 54 6.43 -4.44 4.23
N PHE A 55 5.46 -3.96 3.46
CA PHE A 55 4.99 -4.59 2.23
C PHE A 55 5.87 -4.39 0.99
N GLY A 56 6.83 -3.44 1.01
CA GLY A 56 7.70 -3.11 -0.12
C GLY A 56 8.70 -4.19 -0.55
N LYS A 57 8.74 -5.35 0.12
CA LYS A 57 9.61 -6.48 -0.27
C LYS A 57 8.98 -7.41 -1.32
N ASN A 58 7.67 -7.35 -1.55
CA ASN A 58 6.99 -8.24 -2.50
C ASN A 58 6.15 -7.46 -3.51
N THR A 59 6.11 -7.97 -4.74
CA THR A 59 5.38 -7.45 -5.92
C THR A 59 3.85 -7.44 -5.79
N ASP A 60 3.29 -7.96 -4.71
CA ASP A 60 1.84 -8.26 -4.58
C ASP A 60 1.10 -7.32 -3.61
N CYS A 61 1.76 -6.23 -3.23
CA CYS A 61 1.13 -5.22 -2.41
C CYS A 61 0.06 -4.49 -3.24
N SER A 62 -1.18 -4.53 -2.76
CA SER A 62 -2.34 -3.92 -3.40
C SER A 62 -3.01 -3.03 -2.36
N ILE A 63 -2.91 -1.72 -2.53
CA ILE A 63 -3.83 -0.85 -1.80
C ILE A 63 -5.22 -1.21 -2.27
N ALA A 64 -6.08 -1.58 -1.33
CA ALA A 64 -7.46 -1.87 -1.64
C ALA A 64 -8.05 -0.62 -2.26
N ASN A 65 -8.37 -0.66 -3.55
CA ASN A 65 -9.14 0.40 -4.17
C ASN A 65 -10.62 0.14 -3.85
N LEU A 66 -11.03 0.61 -2.70
CA LEU A 66 -12.40 0.56 -2.19
C LEU A 66 -13.35 1.46 -2.98
N SER A 67 -12.91 2.15 -4.05
CA SER A 67 -13.79 2.94 -4.93
C SER A 67 -14.87 2.11 -5.62
N GLN A 68 -14.71 0.78 -5.66
CA GLN A 68 -15.69 -0.18 -6.17
C GLN A 68 -16.61 -0.75 -5.07
N THR A 69 -16.46 -0.26 -3.84
CA THR A 69 -17.25 -0.68 -2.67
C THR A 69 -17.88 0.56 -2.01
N ASN A 70 -18.87 0.36 -1.14
CA ASN A 70 -19.42 1.45 -0.32
C ASN A 70 -18.50 1.85 0.85
N ILE A 71 -17.28 1.30 0.92
CA ILE A 71 -16.32 1.53 1.99
C ILE A 71 -15.35 2.62 1.51
N PRO A 72 -15.14 3.71 2.26
CA PRO A 72 -14.20 4.74 1.85
C PRO A 72 -12.75 4.23 1.98
N ASN A 73 -11.91 4.52 0.97
CA ASN A 73 -10.47 4.22 0.95
C ASN A 73 -9.69 4.82 2.12
N ALA A 74 -10.23 5.87 2.70
CA ALA A 74 -9.68 6.53 3.87
C ALA A 74 -10.79 6.79 4.90
N PHE A 75 -10.45 6.62 6.17
CA PHE A 75 -11.34 6.94 7.29
C PHE A 75 -10.82 8.15 8.04
N VAL A 76 -11.71 8.93 8.66
CA VAL A 76 -11.35 9.97 9.61
C VAL A 76 -11.69 9.46 11.00
N ILE A 77 -10.69 9.29 11.88
CA ILE A 77 -10.88 8.80 13.25
C ILE A 77 -9.98 9.61 14.18
N GLY A 78 -10.54 10.14 15.26
CA GLY A 78 -9.80 10.97 16.23
C GLY A 78 -9.16 12.21 15.59
N GLY A 79 -9.78 12.75 14.54
CA GLY A 79 -9.28 13.91 13.81
C GLY A 79 -8.22 13.61 12.74
N GLY A 80 -7.56 12.45 12.75
CA GLY A 80 -6.60 12.07 11.72
C GLY A 80 -7.21 11.25 10.57
N TYR A 81 -6.54 11.24 9.42
CA TYR A 81 -6.89 10.39 8.28
C TYR A 81 -6.21 9.02 8.38
N ILE A 82 -6.87 7.98 7.90
CA ILE A 82 -6.41 6.60 7.96
C ILE A 82 -6.56 5.99 6.58
N LEU A 83 -5.45 5.65 5.94
CA LEU A 83 -5.47 4.85 4.72
C LEU A 83 -5.18 3.39 5.04
N ILE A 84 -5.96 2.48 4.46
CA ILE A 84 -5.72 1.05 4.58
C ILE A 84 -4.83 0.59 3.44
N ILE A 85 -3.75 -0.12 3.78
CA ILE A 85 -2.91 -0.83 2.82
C ILE A 85 -3.07 -2.32 3.04
N GLU A 86 -3.39 -3.05 1.98
CA GLU A 86 -3.60 -4.50 2.04
C GLU A 86 -2.54 -5.23 1.22
N LYS A 87 -2.32 -6.49 1.57
CA LYS A 87 -1.52 -7.43 0.81
C LYS A 87 -2.26 -8.74 0.72
N LYS A 88 -2.47 -9.22 -0.50
CA LYS A 88 -2.97 -10.58 -0.75
C LYS A 88 -1.77 -11.53 -0.78
N ILE A 89 -1.87 -12.65 -0.09
CA ILE A 89 -0.85 -13.69 -0.02
C ILE A 89 -1.52 -15.01 -0.37
N ASN A 90 -1.18 -15.58 -1.52
CA ASN A 90 -1.61 -16.91 -1.91
C ASN A 90 -0.67 -17.96 -1.30
N ILE A 91 -1.21 -18.97 -0.63
CA ILE A 91 -0.48 -20.10 -0.03
C ILE A 91 -1.16 -21.39 -0.48
N GLY A 92 -0.62 -22.03 -1.52
CA GLY A 92 -1.29 -23.14 -2.18
C GLY A 92 -2.63 -22.68 -2.76
N GLU A 93 -3.70 -23.39 -2.40
CA GLU A 93 -5.08 -23.04 -2.77
C GLU A 93 -5.74 -22.04 -1.82
N THR A 94 -5.07 -21.70 -0.71
CA THR A 94 -5.61 -20.76 0.28
C THR A 94 -5.13 -19.35 0.00
N CYS A 95 -5.97 -18.35 0.30
CA CYS A 95 -5.58 -16.96 0.23
C CYS A 95 -5.69 -16.29 1.59
N ARG A 96 -4.68 -15.50 1.94
CA ARG A 96 -4.65 -14.70 3.16
C ARG A 96 -4.44 -13.24 2.83
N ARG A 97 -5.28 -12.38 3.41
CA ARG A 97 -5.12 -10.92 3.35
C ARG A 97 -4.43 -10.43 4.61
N VAL A 98 -3.50 -9.50 4.46
CA VAL A 98 -2.82 -8.80 5.54
C VAL A 98 -3.06 -7.30 5.38
N SER A 99 -3.58 -6.65 6.41
CA SER A 99 -3.95 -5.23 6.39
C SER A 99 -3.10 -4.44 7.38
N LYS A 100 -2.63 -3.27 6.96
CA LYS A 100 -2.02 -2.24 7.80
C LYS A 100 -2.71 -0.90 7.55
N ALA A 101 -2.51 0.04 8.46
CA ALA A 101 -3.02 1.39 8.33
C ALA A 101 -1.86 2.40 8.25
N LEU A 102 -1.95 3.38 7.36
CA LEU A 102 -1.19 4.61 7.42
C LEU A 102 -2.04 5.64 8.16
N TYR A 103 -1.59 6.05 9.35
CA TYR A 103 -2.23 7.10 10.13
C TYR A 103 -1.56 8.45 9.83
N LEU A 104 -2.39 9.43 9.48
CA LEU A 104 -2.03 10.80 9.17
C LEU A 104 -2.71 11.71 10.21
N PRO A 105 -2.08 11.93 11.38
CA PRO A 105 -2.67 12.78 12.40
C PRO A 105 -2.72 14.24 11.95
N ASN A 106 -3.59 15.06 12.53
CA ASN A 106 -3.57 16.51 12.27
C ASN A 106 -2.28 17.18 12.74
N VAL A 107 -1.67 16.62 13.80
CA VAL A 107 -0.43 17.09 14.41
C VAL A 107 0.52 15.91 14.59
N GLY A 108 1.77 16.08 14.19
CA GLY A 108 2.80 15.03 14.25
C GLY A 108 3.11 14.40 12.90
N GLU A 109 3.93 13.36 12.95
CA GLU A 109 4.42 12.64 11.77
C GLU A 109 3.42 11.59 11.28
N ALA A 110 3.45 11.29 9.99
CA ALA A 110 2.72 10.17 9.42
C ALA A 110 3.35 8.85 9.87
N VAL A 111 2.51 7.88 10.28
CA VAL A 111 3.00 6.62 10.88
C VAL A 111 2.22 5.43 10.35
N VAL A 112 2.94 4.36 10.00
CA VAL A 112 2.33 3.07 9.65
C VAL A 112 2.03 2.27 10.93
N SER A 113 0.90 1.56 10.95
CA SER A 113 0.50 0.71 12.06
C SER A 113 1.59 -0.32 12.38
N LYS A 114 1.95 -0.39 13.66
CA LYS A 114 2.85 -1.43 14.18
C LYS A 114 2.26 -2.82 13.95
N TYR A 115 0.96 -2.95 14.22
CA TYR A 115 0.21 -4.18 14.08
C TYR A 115 -0.31 -4.37 12.65
N ASP A 116 -0.68 -5.61 12.33
CA ASP A 116 -1.40 -6.01 11.13
C ASP A 116 -2.66 -6.79 11.51
N VAL A 117 -3.67 -6.75 10.64
CA VAL A 117 -4.88 -7.58 10.73
C VAL A 117 -4.84 -8.61 9.61
N LYS A 118 -5.06 -9.88 9.95
CA LYS A 118 -5.02 -11.00 9.00
C LYS A 118 -6.42 -11.56 8.80
N SER A 119 -6.79 -11.83 7.55
CA SER A 119 -8.05 -12.48 7.19
C SER A 119 -7.78 -13.66 6.27
N GLY A 120 -8.52 -14.76 6.46
CA GLY A 120 -8.47 -15.94 5.59
C GLY A 120 -9.22 -15.79 4.27
N ASN A 121 -9.77 -14.60 3.97
CA ASN A 121 -10.43 -14.30 2.72
C ASN A 121 -9.78 -13.08 2.06
N CYS A 122 -9.40 -13.22 0.78
CA CYS A 122 -8.78 -12.18 -0.02
C CYS A 122 -9.75 -11.34 -0.85
N ASP A 123 -11.03 -11.73 -0.91
CA ASP A 123 -12.08 -11.01 -1.62
C ASP A 123 -12.84 -10.06 -0.70
N GLY A 124 -12.61 -10.16 0.62
CA GLY A 124 -13.13 -9.22 1.60
C GLY A 124 -12.16 -8.06 1.90
N HIS A 125 -12.68 -7.03 2.56
CA HIS A 125 -11.92 -5.86 3.01
C HIS A 125 -11.86 -5.78 4.54
N ILE A 126 -10.95 -4.98 5.09
CA ILE A 126 -11.00 -4.69 6.52
C ILE A 126 -12.21 -3.79 6.83
N GLU A 127 -12.96 -4.13 7.87
CA GLU A 127 -14.05 -3.31 8.35
C GLU A 127 -13.52 -2.12 9.17
N GLY A 128 -14.27 -1.01 9.20
CA GLY A 128 -13.89 0.21 9.93
C GLY A 128 -13.55 -0.04 11.41
N ASN A 129 -14.30 -0.91 12.09
CA ASN A 129 -14.04 -1.28 13.49
C ASN A 129 -12.70 -2.01 13.66
N SER A 130 -12.32 -2.84 12.69
CA SER A 130 -11.02 -3.52 12.69
C SER A 130 -9.89 -2.56 12.31
N ALA A 131 -10.15 -1.56 11.47
CA ALA A 131 -9.21 -0.48 11.19
C ALA A 131 -8.89 0.35 12.44
N MET A 132 -9.85 0.57 13.35
CA MET A 132 -9.61 1.24 14.63
C MET A 132 -8.54 0.54 15.46
N TYR A 133 -8.50 -0.80 15.46
CA TYR A 133 -7.48 -1.55 16.19
C TYR A 133 -6.06 -1.21 15.71
N LEU A 134 -5.87 -1.05 14.40
CA LEU A 134 -4.58 -0.73 13.77
C LEU A 134 -4.02 0.63 14.19
N VAL A 135 -4.89 1.57 14.55
CA VAL A 135 -4.51 2.97 14.87
C VAL A 135 -4.71 3.35 16.33
N SER A 136 -5.41 2.53 17.12
CA SER A 136 -5.73 2.81 18.53
C SER A 136 -4.55 3.26 19.40
N PRO A 137 -3.30 2.76 19.24
CA PRO A 137 -2.17 3.23 20.03
C PRO A 137 -1.77 4.69 19.75
N TYR A 138 -2.17 5.23 18.60
CA TYR A 138 -1.82 6.59 18.17
C TYR A 138 -2.92 7.61 18.47
N LEU A 139 -4.14 7.15 18.76
CA LEU A 139 -5.27 8.00 19.13
C LEU A 139 -5.14 8.55 20.56
N LYS A 140 -4.40 7.88 21.44
CA LYS A 140 -4.21 8.29 22.86
C LYS A 140 -3.19 9.42 23.07
N LYS A 141 -2.60 9.97 22.00
CA LYS A 141 -1.60 11.04 22.07
C LYS A 141 -2.18 12.45 21.87
N ILE A 142 -3.50 12.59 21.92
CA ILE A 142 -4.22 13.88 21.87
C ILE A 142 -4.75 14.18 23.27
#